data_AF-A0A962IBS2-F1
#
_entry.id   AF-A0A962IBS2-F1
#
_cell.length_a   1.000
_cell.length_b   1.000
_cell.length_c   1.000
_cell.angle_alpha   90.00
_cell.angle_beta   90.00
_cell.angle_gamma   90.00
#
_symmetry.space_group_name_H-M   'P 1'
#
loop_
_entity.id
_entity.type
_entity.pdbx_description
1 polymer ?
#
loop_
_entity_poly.entity_id
_entity_poly.type
_entity_poly.pdbx_seq_one_letter_code
_entity_poly.pdbx_strand_id
1 'polypeptide(L)' 'THSATVLGNESEFANNVTDRQFVHVLLEDGRNVRAVVWGQNARPIREGSGVVVRQFDTLILQRSFYEVLGSSEKR' A
#
# COMPACT_ATOMS: atom_id res chain seq x y z
N THR A 1 -7.32 8.30 -7.24
CA THR A 1 -6.01 8.00 -6.63
C THR A 1 -5.74 9.04 -5.56
N HIS A 2 -5.01 8.70 -4.50
CA HIS A 2 -4.73 9.58 -3.38
C HIS A 2 -3.23 9.58 -3.10
N SER A 3 -2.64 10.73 -2.78
CA SER A 3 -1.29 10.74 -2.21
C SER A 3 -1.35 10.28 -0.76
N ALA A 4 -0.30 9.58 -0.32
CA ALA A 4 -0.19 9.10 1.03
C ALA A 4 1.27 9.03 1.48
N THR A 5 1.49 9.06 2.78
CA THR A 5 2.80 8.85 3.40
C THR A 5 2.83 7.48 4.06
N VAL A 6 3.90 6.72 3.83
CA VAL A 6 4.07 5.40 4.43
C VAL A 6 4.43 5.55 5.90
N LEU A 7 3.64 4.92 6.77
CA LEU A 7 3.83 4.92 8.22
C LEU A 7 4.58 3.68 8.72
N GLY A 8 4.57 2.59 7.93
CA GLY A 8 5.18 1.34 8.33
C GLY A 8 4.83 0.20 7.39
N ASN A 9 5.62 -0.87 7.45
CA ASN A 9 5.54 -1.99 6.54
C ASN A 9 5.36 -3.30 7.31
N GLU A 10 4.35 -4.07 6.93
CA GLU A 10 4.12 -5.44 7.40
C GLU A 10 4.31 -6.38 6.20
N SER A 11 5.49 -7.00 6.12
CA SER A 11 5.78 -7.98 5.08
C SER A 11 5.32 -9.36 5.55
N GLU A 12 4.25 -9.88 4.94
CA GLU A 12 3.82 -11.26 5.14
C GLU A 12 4.34 -12.10 3.95
N PHE A 13 5.44 -12.81 4.15
CA PHE A 13 5.96 -13.73 3.14
C PHE A 13 5.07 -14.98 3.09
N ALA A 14 4.07 -14.97 2.21
CA ALA A 14 3.27 -16.14 1.92
C ALA A 14 4.06 -17.10 1.01
N ASN A 15 4.43 -18.26 1.57
CA ASN A 15 5.37 -19.27 1.08
C ASN A 15 5.26 -19.81 -0.37
N ASN A 16 4.40 -19.32 -1.28
CA ASN A 16 4.49 -19.69 -2.71
C ASN A 16 3.55 -18.98 -3.70
N VAL A 17 2.88 -17.88 -3.35
CA VAL A 17 1.90 -17.28 -4.29
C VAL A 17 1.98 -15.76 -4.24
N THR A 18 2.85 -15.22 -5.09
CA THR A 18 2.97 -13.79 -5.42
C THR A 18 3.35 -12.93 -4.21
N ASP A 19 4.53 -12.29 -4.21
CA ASP A 19 4.91 -11.34 -3.16
C ASP A 19 3.77 -10.34 -2.92
N ARG A 20 3.20 -10.39 -1.72
CA ARG A 20 2.20 -9.45 -1.23
C ARG A 20 2.76 -8.80 0.03
N GLN A 21 2.66 -7.49 0.09
CA GLN A 21 3.12 -6.69 1.20
C GLN A 21 1.97 -5.81 1.67
N PHE A 22 1.78 -5.74 2.99
CA PHE A 22 0.82 -4.81 3.57
C PHE A 22 1.58 -3.58 4.05
N VAL A 23 1.07 -2.39 3.70
CA VAL A 23 1.69 -1.13 4.05
C VAL A 23 0.65 -0.24 4.71
N HIS A 24 0.99 0.31 5.86
CA HIS A 24 0.15 1.31 6.52
C HIS A 24 0.51 2.68 5.95
N VAL A 25 -0.49 3.41 5.48
CA VAL A 25 -0.32 4.72 4.88
C VAL A 25 -1.25 5.74 5.52
N LEU A 26 -0.77 6.97 5.64
CA LEU A 26 -1.56 8.13 6.01
C LEU A 26 -1.95 8.89 4.74
N LEU A 27 -3.23 8.93 4.42
CA LEU A 27 -3.74 9.74 3.31
C LEU A 27 -3.63 11.24 3.64
N GLU A 28 -3.61 12.08 2.62
CA GLU A 28 -3.63 13.55 2.77
C GLU A 28 -4.83 14.07 3.59
N ASP A 29 -5.95 13.33 3.60
CA ASP A 29 -7.14 13.66 4.39
C ASP A 29 -7.06 13.22 5.87
N GLY A 30 -5.92 12.68 6.30
CA GLY A 30 -5.66 12.25 7.68
C GLY A 30 -6.14 10.84 8.01
N ARG A 31 -6.73 10.10 7.07
CA ARG A 31 -7.12 8.70 7.30
C ARG A 31 -5.90 7.78 7.30
N ASN A 32 -5.81 6.92 8.32
CA ASN A 32 -4.86 5.81 8.33
C ASN A 32 -5.50 4.59 7.65
N VAL A 33 -4.79 4.02 6.68
CA VAL A 33 -5.32 2.99 5.80
C VAL A 33 -4.29 1.90 5.58
N ARG A 34 -4.74 0.64 5.60
CA ARG A 34 -3.93 -0.51 5.23
C ARG A 34 -4.04 -0.75 3.73
N ALA A 35 -2.95 -0.54 3.01
CA ALA A 35 -2.82 -0.82 1.59
C ALA A 35 -2.17 -2.19 1.35
N VAL A 36 -2.54 -2.83 0.25
CA VAL A 36 -1.93 -4.08 -0.24
C VAL A 36 -1.11 -3.76 -1.47
N VAL A 37 0.14 -4.19 -1.47
CA VAL A 37 1.06 -4.12 -2.61
C VAL A 37 1.28 -5.55 -3.08
N TRP A 38 1.16 -5.80 -4.37
CA TRP A 38 1.29 -7.13 -4.96
C TRP A 38 2.17 -7.13 -6.22
N GLY A 39 2.78 -8.28 -6.52
CA GLY A 39 3.54 -8.49 -7.75
C GLY A 39 4.93 -7.87 -7.74
N GLN A 40 5.47 -7.50 -8.91
CA GLN A 40 6.83 -6.96 -9.04
C GLN A 40 7.06 -5.64 -8.28
N ASN A 41 5.98 -4.99 -7.84
CA ASN A 41 5.99 -3.76 -7.04
C ASN A 41 6.06 -4.01 -5.54
N ALA A 42 6.00 -5.27 -5.07
CA ALA A 42 6.11 -5.63 -3.65
C ALA A 42 7.54 -5.47 -3.09
N ARG A 43 8.35 -4.56 -3.67
CA ARG A 43 9.62 -4.17 -3.08
C ARG A 43 9.36 -3.42 -1.78
N PRO A 44 10.23 -3.55 -0.77
CA PRO A 44 10.08 -2.85 0.50
C PRO A 44 9.94 -1.34 0.29
N ILE A 45 8.76 -0.80 0.60
CA ILE A 45 8.55 0.65 0.62
C ILE A 45 9.01 1.17 1.99
N ARG A 46 9.90 2.16 1.98
CA ARG A 46 10.46 2.75 3.19
C ARG A 46 9.44 3.62 3.90
N GLU A 47 9.47 3.58 5.23
CA GLU A 47 8.74 4.53 6.07
C GLU A 47 9.11 5.98 5.73
N GLY A 48 8.13 6.87 5.75
CA GLY A 48 8.28 8.28 5.35
C GLY A 48 8.24 8.52 3.84
N SER A 49 8.22 7.47 3.00
CA SER A 49 8.11 7.64 1.55
C SER A 49 6.72 8.16 1.16
N GLY A 50 6.69 9.07 0.17
CA GLY A 50 5.45 9.48 -0.49
C GLY A 50 5.03 8.42 -1.51
N VAL A 51 3.78 7.98 -1.44
CA VAL A 51 3.21 6.98 -2.34
C VAL A 51 1.88 7.47 -2.91
N VAL A 52 1.50 6.97 -4.08
CA VAL A 52 0.15 7.15 -4.61
C VAL A 52 -0.62 5.85 -4.45
N VAL A 53 -1.75 5.90 -3.76
CA VAL A 53 -2.64 4.76 -3.59
C VAL A 53 -3.92 4.88 -4.42
N ARG A 54 -4.41 3.76 -4.91
CA ARG A 54 -5.70 3.65 -5.59
C ARG A 54 -6.64 2.79 -4.76
N GLN A 55 -7.78 3.36 -4.38
CA GLN A 55 -8.85 2.58 -3.77
C GLN A 55 -9.49 1.67 -4.83
N PHE A 56 -9.72 0.41 -4.48
CA PHE A 56 -10.54 -0.52 -5.23
C PHE A 56 -11.47 -1.25 -4.27
N ASP A 57 -12.75 -1.33 -4.61
CA ASP A 57 -13.74 -2.05 -3.83
C ASP A 57 -13.83 -3.49 -4.33
N THR A 58 -13.73 -4.46 -3.42
CA THR A 58 -14.04 -5.86 -3.77
C THR A 58 -15.50 -6.10 -3.46
N LEU A 59 -16.28 -6.35 -4.53
CA LEU A 59 -17.72 -6.60 -4.47
C LEU A 59 -18.09 -7.79 -3.56
N ILE A 60 -17.14 -8.68 -3.28
CA ILE A 60 -17.35 -9.92 -2.51
C ILE A 60 -17.38 -9.68 -0.99
N LEU A 61 -16.83 -8.57 -0.49
CA LEU A 61 -16.63 -8.37 0.97
C LEU A 61 -17.11 -7.02 1.52
N GLN A 62 -17.73 -6.13 0.72
CA GLN A 62 -18.04 -4.74 1.11
C GLN A 62 -16.88 -4.05 1.85
N ARG A 63 -15.65 -4.36 1.46
CA ARG A 63 -14.42 -3.76 2.01
C ARG A 63 -13.71 -3.01 0.89
N SER A 64 -13.33 -1.78 1.20
CA SER A 64 -12.44 -0.99 0.35
C SER A 64 -10.99 -1.40 0.61
N PHE A 65 -10.27 -1.68 -0.46
CA PHE A 65 -8.84 -1.97 -0.44
C PHE A 65 -8.08 -0.88 -1.18
N TYR A 66 -6.77 -0.78 -0.93
CA TYR A 66 -5.93 0.25 -1.52
C TYR A 66 -4.69 -0.40 -2.11
N GLU A 67 -4.34 -0.07 -3.35
CA GLU A 67 -3.15 -0.54 -4.07
C GLU A 67 -2.15 0.62 -4.21
N VAL A 68 -0.88 0.37 -3.92
CA VAL A 68 0.19 1.35 -4.20
C VAL A 68 0.57 1.30 -5.67
N LEU A 69 0.48 2.44 -6.36
CA LEU A 69 0.80 2.56 -7.79
C LEU A 69 2.24 3.02 -8.05
N GLY A 70 2.91 3.60 -7.05
CA GLY A 70 4.28 4.08 -7.16
C GLY A 70 4.76 4.78 -5.89
N SER A 71 6.07 4.79 -5.69
CA SER A 71 6.79 5.44 -4.59
C SER A 71 7.66 6.55 -5.16
N SER A 72 7.57 7.75 -4.58
CA SER A 72 8.47 8.86 -4.85
C SER A 72 9.36 9.06 -3.62
N GLU A 73 10.56 8.49 -3.65
CA GLU A 73 11.62 8.87 -2.72
C GLU A 73 12.09 10.28 -3.11
N LYS A 74 11.75 11.30 -2.30
CA LYS A 74 12.44 12.59 -2.39
C LYS A 74 13.90 12.36 -1.98
N ARG A 75 14.80 12.48 -2.96
CA ARG A 75 16.25 12.58 -2.74
C ARG A 75 16.60 13.84 -1.96
#